data_AF-Q93163-F1
#
_entry.id   AF-Q93163-F1
#
_cell.length_a   1.000
_cell.length_b   1.000
_cell.length_c   1.000
_cell.angle_alpha   90.00
_cell.angle_beta   90.00
_cell.angle_gamma   90.00
#
_symmetry.space_group_name_H-M   'P 1'
#
loop_
_entity.id
_entity.type
_entity.pdbx_description
1 polymer ?
#
loop_
_entity_poly.entity_id
_entity_poly.type
_entity_poly.pdbx_seq_one_letter_code
_entity_poly.pdbx_strand_id
1 'polypeptide(L)'
;MEVNLSSNSTATYNFENWPNSLAAALMFMNSFIGLPLNSSIICNFVVCKKQRTAFNMICAIRAANNVYVLLVVMIGVYVPESLIGFSIYPRSVESIIIIFGMNLLVYNEFQSVYLSINRFFAMLFPLRFNWLLSIKFTLLLHILCYGNRFWNVITEHLDRIENSNHISFSAEHLAYGGTLAAPDYFFEWSVLSIIFPLFINAVTYIRFYYLKKRTSRESQHRRKARENVAQFFQTVFQDSLFFISSTFGLKLNTIIAHRFWTFFCFTFVWQFIHVLDGFIMMMFNARLSPMKRRLKINIIETITKFDTRKVLPTRTWSPPTPIS
;
A
#
# COMPACT_ATOMS: atom_id res chain seq x y z
N MET A 1 38.24 -49.62 2.83
CA MET A 1 37.46 -48.70 1.97
C MET A 1 36.44 -48.02 2.88
N GLU A 2 36.88 -47.04 3.67
CA GLU A 2 35.98 -46.26 4.52
C GLU A 2 35.60 -45.01 3.75
N VAL A 3 34.50 -45.10 3.00
CA VAL A 3 33.81 -43.91 2.51
C VAL A 3 32.94 -43.43 3.66
N ASN A 4 33.52 -42.64 4.56
CA ASN A 4 32.73 -41.94 5.56
C ASN A 4 31.91 -40.86 4.85
N LEU A 5 30.62 -41.16 4.73
CA LEU A 5 29.49 -40.30 4.40
C LEU A 5 29.74 -38.81 4.68
N SER A 6 30.09 -38.08 3.63
CA SER A 6 29.84 -36.65 3.54
C SER A 6 28.35 -36.42 3.28
N SER A 7 27.51 -36.32 4.31
CA SER A 7 26.17 -35.72 4.19
C SER A 7 25.45 -35.59 5.54
N ASN A 8 25.55 -34.40 6.12
CA ASN A 8 24.39 -33.63 6.58
C ASN A 8 24.92 -32.27 7.04
N SER A 9 25.40 -31.46 6.09
CA SER A 9 25.29 -30.01 6.30
C SER A 9 23.79 -29.75 6.39
N THR A 10 23.23 -29.67 7.59
CA THR A 10 21.91 -29.06 7.81
C THR A 10 21.92 -27.78 7.02
N ALA A 11 21.15 -27.70 5.94
CA ALA A 11 21.17 -26.55 5.06
C ALA A 11 20.90 -25.31 5.91
N THR A 12 21.89 -24.43 6.03
CA THR A 12 21.79 -23.22 6.83
C THR A 12 21.02 -22.20 6.00
N TYR A 13 19.83 -21.80 6.43
CA TYR A 13 19.00 -20.83 5.72
C TYR A 13 19.20 -19.43 6.29
N ASN A 14 20.37 -18.84 6.07
CA ASN A 14 20.77 -17.54 6.62
C ASN A 14 21.38 -16.64 5.53
N PHE A 15 22.05 -15.55 5.90
CA PHE A 15 22.68 -14.59 4.98
C PHE A 15 23.73 -15.21 4.04
N GLU A 16 24.31 -16.37 4.35
CA GLU A 16 25.26 -17.05 3.45
C GLU A 16 24.55 -17.59 2.20
N ASN A 17 23.25 -17.82 2.29
CA ASN A 17 22.42 -18.23 1.17
C ASN A 17 21.95 -17.02 0.35
N TRP A 18 22.21 -17.06 -0.96
CA TRP A 18 21.83 -15.95 -1.85
C TRP A 18 20.32 -15.59 -1.82
N PRO A 19 19.35 -16.54 -1.74
CA PRO A 19 17.94 -16.19 -1.70
C PRO A 19 17.58 -15.41 -0.44
N ASN A 20 18.13 -15.79 0.70
CA ASN A 20 17.93 -15.16 2.00
C ASN A 20 18.51 -13.74 2.02
N SER A 21 19.76 -13.59 1.59
CA SER A 21 20.42 -12.28 1.49
C SER A 21 19.71 -11.34 0.52
N LEU A 22 19.32 -11.82 -0.67
CA LEU A 22 18.61 -11.01 -1.64
C LEU A 22 17.19 -10.67 -1.17
N ALA A 23 16.47 -11.61 -0.56
CA ALA A 23 15.15 -11.36 0.02
C ALA A 23 15.22 -10.30 1.12
N ALA A 24 16.18 -10.40 2.04
CA ALA A 24 16.39 -9.42 3.08
C ALA A 24 16.69 -8.02 2.51
N ALA A 25 17.57 -7.93 1.50
CA ALA A 25 17.89 -6.67 0.84
C ALA A 25 16.67 -6.04 0.17
N LEU A 26 15.89 -6.83 -0.58
CA LEU A 26 14.67 -6.37 -1.24
C LEU A 26 13.60 -5.93 -0.23
N MET A 27 13.41 -6.69 0.85
CA MET A 27 12.48 -6.33 1.92
C MET A 27 12.90 -5.06 2.65
N PHE A 28 14.18 -4.89 2.91
CA PHE A 28 14.70 -3.68 3.53
C PHE A 28 14.49 -2.46 2.61
N MET A 29 14.85 -2.57 1.33
CA MET A 29 14.69 -1.50 0.35
C MET A 29 13.23 -1.07 0.17
N ASN A 30 12.31 -2.03 0.03
CA ASN A 30 10.88 -1.74 -0.08
C ASN A 30 10.36 -1.02 1.16
N SER A 31 10.74 -1.47 2.36
CA SER A 31 10.32 -0.81 3.61
C SER A 31 10.90 0.59 3.73
N PHE A 32 12.16 0.77 3.33
CA PHE A 32 12.82 2.08 3.32
C PHE A 32 12.12 3.09 2.39
N ILE A 33 11.53 2.62 1.28
CA ILE A 33 10.73 3.46 0.38
C ILE A 33 9.32 3.67 0.93
N GLY A 34 8.66 2.61 1.40
CA GLY A 34 7.26 2.65 1.82
C GLY A 34 7.03 3.41 3.12
N LEU A 35 7.98 3.38 4.07
CA LEU A 35 7.85 4.04 5.37
C LEU A 35 7.75 5.57 5.25
N PRO A 36 8.66 6.27 4.53
CA PRO A 36 8.51 7.71 4.29
C PRO A 36 7.22 8.07 3.56
N LEU A 37 6.82 7.29 2.56
CA LEU A 37 5.59 7.54 1.78
C LEU A 37 4.36 7.51 2.69
N ASN A 38 4.17 6.42 3.44
CA ASN A 38 3.02 6.26 4.32
C ASN A 38 3.07 7.23 5.51
N SER A 39 4.24 7.42 6.14
CA SER A 39 4.41 8.36 7.25
C SER A 39 4.11 9.79 6.84
N SER A 40 4.44 10.18 5.60
CA SER A 40 4.12 11.52 5.09
C SER A 40 2.60 11.77 5.02
N ILE A 41 1.80 10.75 4.67
CA ILE A 41 0.35 10.86 4.58
C ILE A 41 -0.24 11.08 5.98
N ILE A 42 0.22 10.30 6.96
CA ILE A 42 -0.20 10.42 8.36
C ILE A 42 0.16 11.81 8.89
N CYS A 43 1.41 12.23 8.72
CA CYS A 43 1.91 13.53 9.17
C CYS A 43 1.09 14.68 8.58
N ASN A 44 0.82 14.65 7.27
CA ASN A 44 0.02 15.68 6.61
C ASN A 44 -1.43 15.73 7.13
N PHE A 45 -2.04 14.58 7.44
CA PHE A 45 -3.38 14.56 8.03
C PHE A 45 -3.40 15.14 9.46
N VAL A 46 -2.41 14.78 10.28
CA VAL A 46 -2.32 15.22 11.69
C VAL A 46 -2.02 16.71 11.78
N VAL A 47 -0.97 17.18 11.08
CA VAL A 47 -0.43 18.54 11.19
C VAL A 47 -1.29 19.55 10.45
N CYS A 48 -1.76 19.24 9.24
CA CYS A 48 -2.51 20.20 8.44
C CYS A 48 -4.03 20.10 8.70
N LYS A 49 -4.59 21.04 9.47
CA LYS A 49 -6.05 21.12 9.73
C LYS A 49 -6.90 21.08 8.45
N LYS A 50 -6.42 21.70 7.36
CA LYS A 50 -7.10 21.69 6.04
C LYS A 50 -7.18 20.29 5.41
N GLN A 51 -6.39 19.32 5.87
CA GLN A 51 -6.41 17.94 5.40
C GLN A 51 -7.36 17.05 6.19
N ARG A 52 -8.02 17.53 7.26
CA ARG A 52 -8.90 16.71 8.10
C ARG A 52 -10.28 16.49 7.47
N THR A 53 -10.30 15.78 6.35
CA THR A 53 -11.51 15.31 5.67
C THR A 53 -11.72 13.83 5.95
N ALA A 54 -12.96 13.34 5.81
CA ALA A 54 -13.25 11.90 5.95
C ALA A 54 -12.38 11.04 5.02
N PHE A 55 -12.20 11.48 3.78
CA PHE A 55 -11.36 10.78 2.80
C PHE A 55 -9.88 10.71 3.22
N ASN A 56 -9.30 11.83 3.64
CA ASN A 56 -7.90 11.84 4.08
C ASN A 56 -7.71 11.08 5.40
N MET A 57 -8.74 11.01 6.26
CA MET A 57 -8.72 10.18 7.46
C MET A 57 -8.63 8.70 7.10
N ILE A 58 -9.41 8.23 6.12
CA ILE A 58 -9.32 6.86 5.60
C ILE A 58 -7.91 6.59 5.08
N CYS A 59 -7.36 7.50 4.26
CA CYS A 59 -5.99 7.37 3.75
C CYS A 59 -4.93 7.35 4.87
N ALA A 60 -5.08 8.18 5.91
CA ALA A 60 -4.16 8.21 7.04
C ALA A 60 -4.21 6.90 7.85
N ILE A 61 -5.40 6.31 8.02
CA ILE A 61 -5.55 5.03 8.71
C ILE A 61 -4.93 3.89 7.89
N ARG A 62 -5.18 3.83 6.58
CA ARG A 62 -4.50 2.87 5.69
C ARG A 62 -2.99 3.00 5.75
N ALA A 63 -2.50 4.23 5.70
CA ALA A 63 -1.08 4.52 5.80
C ALA A 63 -0.50 4.06 7.16
N ALA A 64 -1.23 4.22 8.26
CA ALA A 64 -0.80 3.72 9.58
C ALA A 64 -0.68 2.18 9.58
N ASN A 65 -1.63 1.49 8.97
CA ASN A 65 -1.59 0.04 8.81
C ASN A 65 -0.39 -0.42 7.97
N ASN A 66 -0.15 0.26 6.85
CA ASN A 66 1.01 0.00 6.00
C ASN A 66 2.32 0.24 6.75
N VAL A 67 2.42 1.29 7.58
CA VAL A 67 3.59 1.53 8.44
C VAL A 67 3.80 0.39 9.41
N TYR A 68 2.74 -0.12 10.06
CA TYR A 68 2.85 -1.28 10.94
C TYR A 68 3.42 -2.49 10.19
N VAL A 69 2.85 -2.84 9.03
CA VAL A 69 3.31 -4.02 8.27
C VAL A 69 4.76 -3.85 7.83
N LEU A 70 5.13 -2.69 7.28
CA LEU A 70 6.50 -2.44 6.81
C LEU A 70 7.52 -2.38 7.96
N LEU A 71 7.16 -1.80 9.11
CA LEU A 71 8.09 -1.64 10.22
C LEU A 71 8.15 -2.87 11.12
N VAL A 72 7.00 -3.36 11.56
CA VAL A 72 6.92 -4.40 12.61
C VAL A 72 7.02 -5.79 11.99
N VAL A 73 6.27 -6.07 10.93
CA VAL A 73 6.31 -7.40 10.29
C VAL A 73 7.57 -7.55 9.45
N MET A 74 7.78 -6.64 8.50
CA MET A 74 8.86 -6.80 7.51
C MET A 74 10.23 -6.52 8.12
N ILE A 75 10.45 -5.31 8.66
CA ILE A 75 11.75 -4.97 9.29
C ILE A 75 11.92 -5.69 10.64
N GLY A 76 10.86 -5.81 11.44
CA GLY A 76 10.96 -6.38 12.78
C GLY A 76 11.10 -7.90 12.81
N VAL A 77 10.41 -8.63 11.94
CA VAL A 77 10.42 -10.11 11.93
C VAL A 77 11.16 -10.67 10.71
N TYR A 78 10.69 -10.37 9.50
CA TYR A 78 11.09 -11.11 8.30
C TYR A 78 12.52 -10.84 7.84
N VAL A 79 12.98 -9.59 7.94
CA VAL A 79 14.36 -9.21 7.58
C VAL A 79 15.37 -9.87 8.52
N PRO A 80 15.28 -9.72 9.87
CA PRO A 80 16.18 -10.40 10.79
C PRO A 80 16.20 -11.91 10.59
N GLU A 81 15.03 -12.54 10.52
CA GLU A 81 14.93 -13.99 10.37
C GLU A 81 15.49 -14.49 9.03
N SER A 82 15.28 -13.74 7.94
CA SER A 82 15.91 -14.07 6.65
C SER A 82 17.43 -14.05 6.74
N LEU A 83 18.02 -13.15 7.53
CA LEU A 83 19.46 -13.00 7.68
C LEU A 83 20.07 -14.02 8.65
N ILE A 84 19.43 -14.27 9.80
CA ILE A 84 20.00 -15.15 10.85
C ILE A 84 19.55 -16.61 10.74
N GLY A 85 18.43 -16.85 10.06
CA GLY A 85 17.87 -18.19 9.82
C GLY A 85 16.92 -18.72 10.89
N PHE A 86 16.61 -17.92 11.91
CA PHE A 86 15.65 -18.25 12.96
C PHE A 86 14.99 -16.98 13.50
N SER A 87 13.83 -17.12 14.15
CA SER A 87 13.11 -16.00 14.75
C SER A 87 13.78 -15.51 16.03
N ILE A 88 13.90 -14.19 16.19
CA ILE A 88 14.36 -13.56 17.44
C ILE A 88 13.26 -13.47 18.51
N TYR A 89 12.01 -13.81 18.14
CA TYR A 89 10.86 -13.73 19.03
C TYR A 89 10.44 -15.12 19.52
N PRO A 90 9.84 -15.23 20.71
CA PRO A 90 9.10 -16.43 21.08
C PRO A 90 7.99 -16.71 20.05
N ARG A 91 7.75 -17.98 19.71
CA ARG A 91 6.77 -18.40 18.68
C ARG A 91 5.39 -17.75 18.83
N SER A 92 4.90 -17.63 20.06
CA SER A 92 3.61 -16.99 20.34
C SER A 92 3.60 -15.49 20.01
N VAL A 93 4.70 -14.80 20.29
CA VAL A 93 4.86 -13.35 20.03
C VAL A 93 5.00 -13.08 18.55
N GLU A 94 5.78 -13.91 17.85
CA GLU A 94 5.90 -13.82 16.40
C GLU A 94 4.55 -14.05 15.71
N SER A 95 3.84 -15.10 16.14
CA SER A 95 2.54 -15.45 15.59
C SER A 95 1.53 -14.32 15.73
N ILE A 96 1.42 -13.68 16.90
CA ILE A 96 0.48 -12.56 17.07
C ILE A 96 0.86 -11.34 16.23
N ILE A 97 2.16 -11.06 16.03
CA ILE A 97 2.64 -9.97 15.16
C ILE A 97 2.20 -10.22 13.71
N ILE A 98 2.42 -11.44 13.19
CA ILE A 98 2.06 -11.78 11.81
C ILE A 98 0.54 -11.78 11.62
N ILE A 99 -0.23 -12.39 12.54
CA ILE A 99 -1.70 -12.41 12.51
C ILE A 99 -2.27 -10.99 12.53
N PHE A 100 -1.71 -10.10 13.35
CA PHE A 100 -2.13 -8.71 13.38
C PHE A 100 -1.86 -8.03 12.04
N GLY A 101 -0.66 -8.19 11.47
CA GLY A 101 -0.30 -7.68 10.15
C GLY A 101 -1.24 -8.16 9.02
N MET A 102 -1.58 -9.44 8.99
CA MET A 102 -2.54 -10.00 8.03
C MET A 102 -3.96 -9.43 8.22
N ASN A 103 -4.40 -9.26 9.47
CA ASN A 103 -5.70 -8.64 9.74
C ASN A 103 -5.75 -7.16 9.33
N LEU A 104 -4.63 -6.44 9.39
CA LEU A 104 -4.53 -5.08 8.87
C LEU A 104 -4.58 -5.01 7.34
N LEU A 105 -4.01 -6.00 6.63
CA LEU A 105 -4.17 -6.13 5.18
C LEU A 105 -5.65 -6.28 4.82
N VAL A 106 -6.35 -7.21 5.48
CA VAL A 106 -7.78 -7.46 5.25
C VAL A 106 -8.62 -6.24 5.66
N TYR A 107 -8.24 -5.54 6.74
CA TYR A 107 -8.89 -4.28 7.14
C TYR A 107 -8.84 -3.22 6.03
N ASN A 108 -7.66 -3.02 5.44
CA ASN A 108 -7.50 -2.05 4.35
C ASN A 108 -8.46 -2.39 3.20
N GLU A 109 -8.63 -3.67 2.86
CA GLU A 109 -9.58 -4.09 1.83
C GLU A 109 -11.04 -3.78 2.21
N PHE A 110 -11.46 -4.08 3.44
CA PHE A 110 -12.80 -3.72 3.90
C PHE A 110 -13.06 -2.21 3.87
N GLN A 111 -12.04 -1.39 4.16
CA GLN A 111 -12.15 0.07 4.03
C GLN A 111 -12.41 0.50 2.58
N SER A 112 -11.82 -0.19 1.59
CA SER A 112 -12.04 0.08 0.16
C SER A 112 -13.48 -0.18 -0.26
N VAL A 113 -14.05 -1.29 0.20
CA VAL A 113 -15.48 -1.60 0.02
C VAL A 113 -16.36 -0.54 0.66
N TYR A 114 -16.09 -0.19 1.92
CA TYR A 114 -16.83 0.86 2.63
C TYR A 114 -16.74 2.21 1.92
N LEU A 115 -15.54 2.62 1.49
CA LEU A 115 -15.34 3.88 0.78
C LEU A 115 -16.17 3.96 -0.50
N SER A 116 -16.25 2.85 -1.24
CA SER A 116 -17.02 2.75 -2.48
C SER A 116 -18.52 2.89 -2.21
N ILE A 117 -19.05 2.20 -1.20
CA ILE A 117 -20.45 2.34 -0.74
C ILE A 117 -20.74 3.77 -0.29
N ASN A 118 -19.87 4.34 0.53
CA ASN A 118 -20.03 5.69 1.04
C ASN A 118 -20.11 6.73 -0.09
N ARG A 119 -19.26 6.60 -1.12
CA ARG A 119 -19.29 7.46 -2.32
C ARG A 119 -20.57 7.30 -3.12
N PHE A 120 -21.06 6.08 -3.26
CA PHE A 120 -22.32 5.80 -3.94
C PHE A 120 -23.49 6.52 -3.27
N PHE A 121 -23.62 6.40 -1.94
CA PHE A 121 -24.64 7.14 -1.19
C PHE A 121 -24.44 8.66 -1.26
N ALA A 122 -23.20 9.14 -1.16
CA ALA A 122 -22.87 10.56 -1.29
C ALA A 122 -23.37 11.16 -2.60
N MET A 123 -23.31 10.37 -3.68
CA MET A 123 -23.63 10.84 -5.02
C MET A 123 -25.09 10.62 -5.41
N LEU A 124 -25.69 9.50 -5.03
CA LEU A 124 -27.09 9.23 -5.31
C LEU A 124 -28.02 10.10 -4.46
N PHE A 125 -27.61 10.38 -3.22
CA PHE A 125 -28.49 10.94 -2.19
C PHE A 125 -27.79 12.04 -1.35
N PRO A 126 -27.25 13.09 -1.97
CA PRO A 126 -26.45 14.10 -1.28
C PRO A 126 -27.19 14.81 -0.15
N LEU A 127 -28.51 14.98 -0.24
CA LEU A 127 -29.29 15.67 0.79
C LEU A 127 -29.80 14.75 1.91
N ARG A 128 -30.02 13.46 1.63
CA ARG A 128 -30.62 12.52 2.60
C ARG A 128 -29.60 11.88 3.54
N PHE A 129 -28.35 11.69 3.10
CA PHE A 129 -27.35 10.93 3.87
C PHE A 129 -26.10 11.75 4.25
N ASN A 130 -26.20 13.07 4.37
CA ASN A 130 -25.06 13.91 4.80
C ASN A 130 -24.40 13.45 6.12
N TRP A 131 -25.17 12.83 7.02
CA TRP A 131 -24.66 12.31 8.29
C TRP A 131 -23.71 11.11 8.12
N LEU A 132 -23.99 10.21 7.16
CA LEU A 132 -23.13 9.07 6.79
C LEU A 132 -21.77 9.55 6.26
N LEU A 133 -21.71 10.74 5.66
CA LEU A 133 -20.49 11.32 5.10
C LEU A 133 -19.63 12.07 6.12
N SER A 134 -20.10 12.17 7.37
CA SER A 134 -19.41 12.94 8.40
C SER A 134 -18.12 12.24 8.84
N ILE A 135 -17.12 13.04 9.23
CA ILE A 135 -15.88 12.52 9.80
C ILE A 135 -16.14 11.71 11.08
N LYS A 136 -17.16 12.08 11.87
CA LYS A 136 -17.57 11.36 13.08
C LYS A 136 -18.09 9.97 12.78
N PHE A 137 -18.99 9.85 11.81
CA PHE A 137 -19.51 8.54 11.39
C PHE A 137 -18.43 7.68 10.76
N THR A 138 -17.58 8.29 9.93
CA THR A 138 -16.40 7.59 9.38
C THR A 138 -15.54 7.05 10.52
N LEU A 139 -15.26 7.84 11.56
CA LEU A 139 -14.47 7.39 12.71
C LEU A 139 -15.14 6.25 13.47
N LEU A 140 -16.46 6.34 13.72
CA LEU A 140 -17.24 5.28 14.36
C LEU A 140 -17.09 3.94 13.61
N LEU A 141 -17.23 3.96 12.28
CA LEU A 141 -17.06 2.75 11.49
C LEU A 141 -15.65 2.19 11.54
N HIS A 142 -14.63 3.05 11.59
CA HIS A 142 -13.25 2.57 11.75
C HIS A 142 -13.04 1.91 13.11
N ILE A 143 -13.62 2.45 14.17
CA ILE A 143 -13.59 1.85 15.52
C ILE A 143 -14.27 0.47 15.48
N LEU A 144 -15.45 0.35 14.86
CA LEU A 144 -16.15 -0.93 14.74
C LEU A 144 -15.37 -1.95 13.91
N CYS A 145 -14.82 -1.54 12.77
CA CYS A 145 -13.99 -2.41 11.94
C CYS A 145 -12.71 -2.85 12.67
N TYR A 146 -12.04 -1.96 13.40
CA TYR A 146 -10.87 -2.32 14.21
C TYR A 146 -11.25 -3.26 15.34
N GLY A 147 -12.37 -3.01 16.04
CA GLY A 147 -12.88 -3.91 17.07
C GLY A 147 -13.09 -5.33 16.52
N ASN A 148 -13.70 -5.45 15.34
CA ASN A 148 -13.86 -6.75 14.68
C ASN A 148 -12.52 -7.39 14.31
N ARG A 149 -11.55 -6.63 13.78
CA ARG A 149 -10.23 -7.20 13.43
C ARG A 149 -9.45 -7.61 14.67
N PHE A 150 -9.51 -6.82 15.72
CA PHE A 150 -8.89 -7.12 17.00
C PHE A 150 -9.49 -8.39 17.60
N TRP A 151 -10.82 -8.54 17.57
CA TRP A 151 -11.49 -9.78 17.96
C TRP A 151 -10.97 -10.98 17.16
N ASN A 152 -10.90 -10.86 15.83
CA ASN A 152 -10.37 -11.94 14.98
C ASN A 152 -8.91 -12.31 15.31
N VAL A 153 -8.05 -11.32 15.60
CA VAL A 153 -6.66 -11.57 16.02
C VAL A 153 -6.63 -12.37 17.31
N ILE A 154 -7.45 -12.00 18.30
CA ILE A 154 -7.53 -12.72 19.58
C ILE A 154 -8.05 -14.14 19.39
N THR A 155 -9.16 -14.33 18.67
CA THR A 155 -9.75 -15.67 18.47
C THR A 155 -8.83 -16.58 17.67
N GLU A 156 -8.20 -16.07 16.60
CA GLU A 156 -7.25 -16.85 15.81
C GLU A 156 -5.99 -17.19 16.62
N HIS A 157 -5.52 -16.26 17.46
CA HIS A 157 -4.37 -16.51 18.32
C HIS A 157 -4.65 -17.61 19.36
N LEU A 158 -5.81 -17.57 20.00
CA LEU A 158 -6.23 -18.59 20.97
C LEU A 158 -6.37 -19.97 20.32
N ASP A 159 -7.03 -20.06 19.16
CA ASP A 159 -7.17 -21.30 18.40
C ASP A 159 -5.81 -21.90 18.00
N ARG A 160 -4.85 -21.06 17.62
CA ARG A 160 -3.48 -21.50 17.28
C ARG A 160 -2.67 -21.98 18.47
N ILE A 161 -2.90 -21.40 19.66
CA ILE A 161 -2.30 -21.89 20.91
C ILE A 161 -2.86 -23.27 21.25
N GLU A 162 -4.19 -23.41 21.23
CA GLU A 162 -4.88 -24.67 21.53
C GLU A 162 -4.43 -25.81 20.60
N ASN A 163 -4.31 -25.52 19.31
CA ASN A 163 -3.89 -26.49 18.30
C ASN A 163 -2.36 -26.61 18.12
N SER A 164 -1.55 -25.88 18.91
CA SER A 164 -0.09 -25.82 18.76
C SER A 164 0.39 -25.50 17.33
N ASN A 165 -0.39 -24.70 16.59
CA ASN A 165 -0.20 -24.38 15.17
C ASN A 165 0.10 -22.89 14.96
N HIS A 166 1.20 -22.43 15.54
CA HIS A 166 1.64 -21.05 15.45
C HIS A 166 2.02 -20.67 14.01
N ILE A 167 1.69 -19.44 13.62
CA ILE A 167 2.24 -18.85 12.39
C ILE A 167 3.65 -18.35 12.71
N SER A 168 4.61 -18.75 11.90
CA SER A 168 5.94 -18.15 11.88
C SER A 168 6.34 -17.85 10.45
N PHE A 169 7.25 -16.90 10.27
CA PHE A 169 8.04 -16.81 9.07
C PHE A 169 8.94 -18.06 8.98
N SER A 170 9.32 -18.43 7.76
CA SER A 170 10.24 -19.53 7.51
C SER A 170 11.42 -18.98 6.72
N ALA A 171 12.62 -19.00 7.31
CA ALA A 171 13.84 -18.62 6.59
C ALA A 171 14.16 -19.57 5.42
N GLU A 172 13.66 -20.80 5.45
CA GLU A 172 13.79 -21.77 4.36
C GLU A 172 12.91 -21.37 3.16
N HIS A 173 11.62 -21.15 3.40
CA HIS A 173 10.64 -20.87 2.34
C HIS A 173 10.52 -19.38 2.01
N LEU A 174 11.08 -18.50 2.85
CA LEU A 174 11.03 -17.04 2.76
C LEU A 174 9.60 -16.49 2.68
N ALA A 175 8.68 -17.17 3.38
CA ALA A 175 7.27 -16.85 3.51
C ALA A 175 6.78 -17.31 4.89
N TYR A 176 5.66 -16.77 5.37
CA TYR A 176 5.05 -17.31 6.57
C TYR A 176 4.40 -18.67 6.29
N GLY A 177 4.57 -19.58 7.25
CA GLY A 177 3.95 -20.89 7.26
C GLY A 177 2.55 -20.85 7.88
N GLY A 178 1.83 -21.96 7.72
CA GLY A 178 0.47 -22.15 8.22
C GLY A 178 -0.48 -22.45 7.07
N THR A 179 -1.29 -23.49 7.22
CA THR A 179 -2.36 -23.80 6.28
C THR A 179 -3.39 -22.67 6.29
N LEU A 180 -3.56 -22.00 5.15
CA LEU A 180 -4.79 -21.26 4.90
C LEU A 180 -5.93 -22.28 4.94
N ALA A 181 -6.87 -22.13 5.87
CA ALA A 181 -7.96 -23.09 6.07
C ALA A 181 -8.82 -23.30 4.81
N ALA A 182 -8.88 -22.31 3.92
CA ALA A 182 -9.61 -22.38 2.65
C ALA A 182 -9.01 -21.41 1.61
N PRO A 183 -7.95 -21.80 0.86
CA PRO A 183 -7.30 -20.91 -0.09
C PRO A 183 -8.21 -20.49 -1.24
N ASP A 184 -9.05 -21.39 -1.76
CA ASP A 184 -9.98 -21.05 -2.85
C ASP A 184 -11.05 -20.06 -2.39
N TYR A 185 -11.60 -20.23 -1.19
CA TYR A 185 -12.52 -19.25 -0.61
C TYR A 185 -11.87 -17.88 -0.46
N PHE A 186 -10.62 -17.82 0.06
CA PHE A 186 -9.90 -16.54 0.16
C PHE A 186 -9.69 -15.89 -1.21
N PHE A 187 -9.37 -16.69 -2.24
CA PHE A 187 -9.23 -16.18 -3.61
C PHE A 187 -10.55 -15.64 -4.16
N GLU A 188 -11.66 -16.38 -4.01
CA GLU A 188 -13.00 -15.93 -4.40
C GLU A 188 -13.37 -14.61 -3.70
N TRP A 189 -13.06 -14.48 -2.41
CA TRP A 189 -13.23 -13.22 -1.67
C TRP A 189 -12.40 -12.09 -2.25
N SER A 190 -11.16 -12.35 -2.68
CA SER A 190 -10.33 -11.33 -3.32
C SER A 190 -10.89 -10.86 -4.65
N VAL A 191 -11.48 -11.77 -5.45
CA VAL A 191 -12.16 -11.44 -6.71
C VAL A 191 -13.42 -10.62 -6.45
N LEU A 192 -14.24 -11.03 -5.47
CA LEU A 192 -15.44 -10.28 -5.10
C LEU A 192 -15.10 -8.88 -4.59
N SER A 193 -14.01 -8.76 -3.82
CA SER A 193 -13.56 -7.50 -3.23
C SER A 193 -13.01 -6.52 -4.25
N ILE A 194 -12.61 -6.94 -5.46
CA ILE A 194 -12.31 -6.01 -6.56
C ILE A 194 -13.56 -5.69 -7.40
N ILE A 195 -14.35 -6.71 -7.76
CA ILE A 195 -15.50 -6.54 -8.67
C ILE A 195 -16.56 -5.62 -8.05
N PHE A 196 -16.89 -5.83 -6.78
CA PHE A 196 -17.97 -5.10 -6.13
C PHE A 196 -17.66 -3.60 -5.98
N PRO A 197 -16.51 -3.18 -5.41
CA PRO A 197 -16.10 -1.78 -5.38
C PRO A 197 -15.94 -1.17 -6.76
N LEU A 198 -15.38 -1.91 -7.73
CA LEU A 198 -15.22 -1.42 -9.09
C LEU A 198 -16.57 -1.09 -9.74
N PHE A 199 -17.56 -1.97 -9.60
CA PHE A 199 -18.91 -1.74 -10.11
C PHE A 199 -19.55 -0.49 -9.48
N ILE A 200 -19.49 -0.38 -8.15
CA ILE A 200 -20.05 0.76 -7.41
C ILE A 200 -19.34 2.08 -7.80
N ASN A 201 -18.02 2.05 -7.87
CA ASN A 201 -17.21 3.20 -8.27
C ASN A 201 -17.48 3.58 -9.73
N ALA A 202 -17.70 2.62 -10.63
CA ALA A 202 -18.04 2.87 -12.04
C ALA A 202 -19.41 3.55 -12.19
N VAL A 203 -20.44 3.06 -11.48
CA VAL A 203 -21.78 3.69 -11.45
C VAL A 203 -21.68 5.13 -10.93
N THR A 204 -20.91 5.31 -9.85
CA THR A 204 -20.62 6.62 -9.26
C THR A 204 -19.93 7.53 -10.29
N TYR A 205 -18.91 7.05 -10.99
CA TYR A 205 -18.20 7.81 -12.01
C TYR A 205 -19.10 8.21 -13.20
N ILE A 206 -19.89 7.27 -13.73
CA ILE A 206 -20.81 7.52 -14.85
C ILE A 206 -21.83 8.60 -14.48
N ARG A 207 -22.46 8.49 -13.30
CA ARG A 207 -23.41 9.50 -12.83
C ARG A 207 -22.74 10.87 -12.68
N PHE A 208 -21.53 10.90 -12.12
CA PHE A 208 -20.76 12.13 -12.01
C PHE A 208 -20.49 12.78 -13.38
N TYR A 209 -20.10 11.98 -14.37
CA TYR A 209 -19.86 12.44 -15.73
C TYR A 209 -21.11 13.09 -16.35
N TYR A 210 -22.29 12.48 -16.17
CA TYR A 210 -23.54 13.05 -16.65
C TYR A 210 -23.95 14.34 -15.91
N LEU A 211 -23.78 14.41 -14.59
CA LEU A 211 -24.03 15.64 -13.81
C LEU A 211 -23.12 16.77 -14.29
N LYS A 212 -21.84 16.47 -14.57
CA LYS A 212 -20.88 17.44 -15.10
C LYS A 212 -21.32 18.03 -16.45
N LYS A 213 -21.83 17.19 -17.35
CA LYS A 213 -22.33 17.64 -18.66
C LYS A 213 -23.50 18.62 -18.53
N ARG A 214 -24.32 18.50 -17.47
CA ARG A 214 -25.47 19.39 -17.21
C ARG A 214 -25.10 20.72 -16.55
N THR A 215 -24.05 20.79 -15.73
CA THR A 215 -23.71 21.98 -14.91
C THR A 215 -22.48 22.76 -15.45
N SER A 216 -22.35 22.86 -16.78
CA SER A 216 -21.06 23.05 -17.47
C SER A 216 -20.39 24.44 -17.46
N ARG A 217 -20.66 25.39 -16.55
CA ARG A 217 -20.00 26.73 -16.64
C ARG A 217 -19.13 27.20 -15.47
N GLU A 218 -19.22 26.61 -14.28
CA GLU A 218 -18.46 27.12 -13.13
C GLU A 218 -17.06 26.49 -12.96
N SER A 219 -16.06 27.34 -12.69
CA SER A 219 -14.68 26.91 -12.39
C SER A 219 -14.61 25.98 -11.17
N GLN A 220 -15.45 26.23 -10.16
CA GLN A 220 -15.57 25.39 -8.96
C GLN A 220 -16.10 23.99 -9.30
N HIS A 221 -17.07 23.89 -10.20
CA HIS A 221 -17.60 22.61 -10.67
C HIS A 221 -16.53 21.80 -11.43
N ARG A 222 -15.74 22.47 -12.29
CA ARG A 222 -14.59 21.83 -12.97
C ARG A 222 -13.53 21.33 -12.00
N ARG A 223 -13.26 22.04 -10.89
CA ARG A 223 -12.29 21.59 -9.87
C ARG A 223 -12.80 20.34 -9.14
N LYS A 224 -14.04 20.37 -8.63
CA LYS A 224 -14.67 19.21 -7.99
C LYS A 224 -14.70 18.00 -8.93
N ALA A 225 -14.88 18.23 -10.22
CA ALA A 225 -14.85 17.17 -11.21
C ALA A 225 -13.50 16.48 -11.35
N ARG A 226 -12.41 17.24 -11.40
CA ARG A 226 -11.07 16.66 -11.42
C ARG A 226 -10.76 15.91 -10.13
N GLU A 227 -11.19 16.43 -8.99
CA GLU A 227 -11.02 15.77 -7.68
C GLU A 227 -11.75 14.43 -7.63
N ASN A 228 -13.00 14.36 -8.10
CA ASN A 228 -13.77 13.12 -8.15
C ASN A 228 -13.18 12.09 -9.12
N VAL A 229 -12.72 12.53 -10.30
CA VAL A 229 -12.04 11.64 -11.27
C VAL A 229 -10.75 11.08 -10.67
N ALA A 230 -9.92 11.94 -10.07
CA ALA A 230 -8.70 11.51 -9.39
C ALA A 230 -8.99 10.50 -8.27
N GLN A 231 -10.02 10.76 -7.47
CA GLN A 231 -10.47 9.87 -6.41
C GLN A 231 -10.98 8.52 -6.91
N PHE A 232 -11.65 8.48 -8.07
CA PHE A 232 -12.10 7.24 -8.73
C PHE A 232 -10.90 6.39 -9.15
N PHE A 233 -9.92 6.98 -9.85
CA PHE A 233 -8.72 6.24 -10.24
C PHE A 233 -7.90 5.80 -9.03
N GLN A 234 -7.81 6.63 -7.98
CA GLN A 234 -7.14 6.23 -6.75
C GLN A 234 -7.74 4.94 -6.19
N THR A 235 -9.07 4.85 -6.08
CA THR A 235 -9.73 3.64 -5.58
C THR A 235 -9.52 2.44 -6.48
N VAL A 236 -9.66 2.60 -7.81
CA VAL A 236 -9.43 1.48 -8.74
C VAL A 236 -8.02 0.89 -8.59
N PHE A 237 -7.01 1.75 -8.43
CA PHE A 237 -5.64 1.28 -8.22
C PHE A 237 -5.40 0.70 -6.82
N GLN A 238 -6.09 1.19 -5.78
CA GLN A 238 -5.94 0.65 -4.42
C GLN A 238 -6.66 -0.69 -4.26
N ASP A 239 -7.86 -0.83 -4.82
CA ASP A 239 -8.69 -2.03 -4.72
C ASP A 239 -8.08 -3.20 -5.53
N SER A 240 -7.32 -2.89 -6.59
CA SER A 240 -6.63 -3.94 -7.35
C SER A 240 -5.43 -4.56 -6.61
N LEU A 241 -4.86 -3.87 -5.61
CA LEU A 241 -3.67 -4.34 -4.91
C LEU A 241 -3.91 -5.64 -4.13
N PHE A 242 -5.06 -5.74 -3.44
CA PHE A 242 -5.39 -6.95 -2.68
C PHE A 242 -5.60 -8.15 -3.59
N PHE A 243 -6.30 -7.94 -4.72
CA PHE A 243 -6.48 -8.96 -5.75
C PHE A 243 -5.15 -9.42 -6.35
N ILE A 244 -4.24 -8.48 -6.66
CA ILE A 244 -2.89 -8.79 -7.14
C ILE A 244 -2.17 -9.66 -6.10
N SER A 245 -2.11 -9.22 -4.83
CA SER A 245 -1.43 -9.97 -3.76
C SER A 245 -1.99 -11.38 -3.60
N SER A 246 -3.32 -11.52 -3.64
CA SER A 246 -4.00 -12.81 -3.50
C SER A 246 -3.74 -13.73 -4.70
N THR A 247 -3.72 -13.18 -5.91
CA THR A 247 -3.41 -13.92 -7.14
C THR A 247 -1.98 -14.45 -7.11
N PHE A 248 -1.02 -13.62 -6.71
CA PHE A 248 0.38 -14.03 -6.60
C PHE A 248 0.56 -15.11 -5.54
N GLY A 249 0.06 -14.90 -4.32
CA GLY A 249 0.18 -15.87 -3.23
C GLY A 249 -0.52 -17.20 -3.54
N LEU A 250 -1.76 -17.18 -4.02
CA LEU A 250 -2.59 -18.38 -4.09
C LEU A 250 -2.54 -19.13 -5.41
N LYS A 251 -2.25 -18.45 -6.53
CA LYS A 251 -2.31 -19.05 -7.86
C LYS A 251 -0.95 -19.06 -8.56
N LEU A 252 -0.24 -17.92 -8.58
CA LEU A 252 1.04 -17.86 -9.31
C LEU A 252 2.19 -18.55 -8.57
N ASN A 253 2.15 -18.62 -7.24
CA ASN A 253 3.16 -19.33 -6.46
C ASN A 253 3.35 -20.80 -6.89
N THR A 254 2.28 -21.47 -7.35
CA THR A 254 2.34 -22.90 -7.69
C THR A 254 3.01 -23.20 -9.04
N ILE A 255 3.34 -22.18 -9.83
CA ILE A 255 3.89 -22.33 -11.19
C ILE A 255 5.37 -22.74 -11.16
N ILE A 256 6.14 -22.23 -10.18
CA ILE A 256 7.58 -22.47 -10.09
C ILE A 256 7.90 -22.98 -8.68
N ALA A 257 8.38 -24.22 -8.58
CA ALA A 257 8.79 -24.85 -7.33
C ALA A 257 10.18 -24.37 -6.89
N HIS A 258 10.31 -23.09 -6.53
CA HIS A 258 11.56 -22.49 -6.07
C HIS A 258 11.31 -21.53 -4.90
N ARG A 259 12.07 -21.65 -3.81
CA ARG A 259 11.87 -20.83 -2.60
C ARG A 259 11.94 -19.32 -2.83
N PHE A 260 12.77 -18.87 -3.77
CA PHE A 260 12.81 -17.44 -4.14
C PHE A 260 11.57 -17.01 -4.94
N TRP A 261 10.93 -17.91 -5.68
CA TRP A 261 9.64 -17.62 -6.31
C TRP A 261 8.54 -17.52 -5.26
N THR A 262 8.55 -18.41 -4.26
CA THR A 262 7.66 -18.32 -3.10
C THR A 262 7.84 -17.02 -2.34
N PHE A 263 9.08 -16.62 -2.04
CA PHE A 263 9.40 -15.29 -1.53
C PHE A 263 8.75 -14.19 -2.38
N PHE A 264 8.97 -14.22 -3.69
CA PHE A 264 8.48 -13.18 -4.58
C PHE A 264 6.96 -13.07 -4.52
N CYS A 265 6.26 -14.19 -4.65
CA CYS A 265 4.80 -14.25 -4.68
C CYS A 265 4.13 -13.94 -3.33
N PHE A 266 4.62 -14.53 -2.24
CA PHE A 266 3.98 -14.42 -0.92
C PHE A 266 4.45 -13.21 -0.13
N THR A 267 5.76 -12.95 -0.12
CA THR A 267 6.36 -11.98 0.79
C THR A 267 6.63 -10.65 0.09
N PHE A 268 7.32 -10.67 -1.04
CA PHE A 268 7.71 -9.45 -1.74
C PHE A 268 6.49 -8.73 -2.31
N VAL A 269 5.60 -9.42 -3.03
CA VAL A 269 4.38 -8.78 -3.57
C VAL A 269 3.52 -8.25 -2.44
N TRP A 270 3.28 -9.03 -1.39
CA TRP A 270 2.51 -8.57 -0.22
C TRP A 270 3.13 -7.30 0.39
N GLN A 271 4.44 -7.27 0.60
CA GLN A 271 5.10 -6.06 1.08
C GLN A 271 4.97 -4.89 0.09
N PHE A 272 5.17 -5.16 -1.19
CA PHE A 272 5.22 -4.15 -2.24
C PHE A 272 3.86 -3.45 -2.40
N ILE A 273 2.74 -4.12 -2.17
CA ILE A 273 1.44 -3.45 -2.20
C ILE A 273 1.32 -2.36 -1.13
N HIS A 274 1.93 -2.52 0.05
CA HIS A 274 1.92 -1.51 1.11
C HIS A 274 2.77 -0.27 0.75
N VAL A 275 3.80 -0.47 -0.08
CA VAL A 275 4.58 0.62 -0.70
C VAL A 275 3.74 1.32 -1.78
N LEU A 276 3.14 0.55 -2.69
CA LEU A 276 2.30 1.06 -3.77
C LEU A 276 1.08 1.81 -3.25
N ASP A 277 0.43 1.34 -2.18
CA ASP A 277 -0.73 2.01 -1.58
C ASP A 277 -0.36 3.42 -1.09
N GLY A 278 0.77 3.55 -0.39
CA GLY A 278 1.34 4.85 0.01
C GLY A 278 1.64 5.75 -1.19
N PHE A 279 2.25 5.17 -2.23
CA PHE A 279 2.54 5.89 -3.47
C PHE A 279 1.28 6.40 -4.18
N ILE A 280 0.26 5.54 -4.35
CA ILE A 280 -1.03 5.86 -4.96
C ILE A 280 -1.73 6.99 -4.19
N MET A 281 -1.81 6.88 -2.86
CA MET A 281 -2.39 7.93 -2.01
C MET A 281 -1.67 9.27 -2.20
N MET A 282 -0.34 9.27 -2.26
CA MET A 282 0.45 10.47 -2.49
C MET A 282 0.26 11.06 -3.90
N MET A 283 0.15 10.20 -4.92
CA MET A 283 -0.08 10.61 -6.30
C MET A 283 -1.42 11.35 -6.46
N PHE A 284 -2.49 10.80 -5.90
CA PHE A 284 -3.86 11.29 -6.11
C PHE A 284 -4.29 12.35 -5.07
N ASN A 285 -3.59 12.49 -3.96
CA ASN A 285 -3.88 13.58 -3.02
C ASN A 285 -3.42 14.94 -3.58
N ALA A 286 -4.38 15.66 -4.18
CA ALA A 286 -4.17 17.00 -4.75
C ALA A 286 -3.58 18.01 -3.76
N ARG A 287 -3.77 17.82 -2.45
CA ARG A 287 -3.33 18.74 -1.40
C ARG A 287 -2.02 18.36 -0.73
N LEU A 288 -1.43 17.19 -1.04
CA LEU A 288 -0.01 16.86 -0.75
C LEU A 288 0.94 17.48 -1.79
N SER A 289 0.36 18.21 -2.75
CA SER A 289 1.06 19.00 -3.75
C SER A 289 1.95 20.14 -3.23
N PRO A 290 2.02 20.60 -1.96
CA PRO A 290 3.11 21.49 -1.57
C PRO A 290 4.47 20.83 -1.82
N MET A 291 4.58 19.52 -1.60
CA MET A 291 5.78 18.75 -1.95
C MET A 291 5.96 18.63 -3.46
N LYS A 292 4.88 18.42 -4.25
CA LYS A 292 4.97 18.48 -5.73
C LYS A 292 5.38 19.87 -6.23
N ARG A 293 4.92 20.94 -5.58
CA ARG A 293 5.24 22.32 -5.95
C ARG A 293 6.70 22.60 -5.61
N ARG A 294 7.20 22.18 -4.43
CA ARG A 294 8.62 22.26 -4.08
C ARG A 294 9.50 21.37 -4.97
N LEU A 295 9.12 20.12 -5.23
CA LEU A 295 9.88 19.21 -6.10
C LEU A 295 9.92 19.73 -7.54
N LYS A 296 8.80 20.23 -8.06
CA LYS A 296 8.72 20.84 -9.38
C LYS A 296 9.51 22.15 -9.44
N ILE A 297 9.45 22.98 -8.40
CA ILE A 297 10.29 24.20 -8.27
C ILE A 297 11.77 23.82 -8.22
N ASN A 298 12.17 22.84 -7.41
CA ASN A 298 13.57 22.40 -7.28
C ASN A 298 14.11 21.80 -8.59
N ILE A 299 13.30 21.02 -9.31
CA ILE A 299 13.67 20.49 -10.63
C ILE A 299 13.82 21.63 -11.63
N ILE A 300 12.87 22.58 -11.68
CA ILE A 300 12.95 23.75 -12.57
C ILE A 300 14.15 24.63 -12.23
N GLU A 301 14.44 24.89 -10.96
CA GLU A 301 15.62 25.64 -10.52
C GLU A 301 16.92 24.92 -10.87
N THR A 302 16.94 23.59 -10.76
CA THR A 302 18.11 22.79 -11.14
C THR A 302 18.36 22.84 -12.64
N ILE A 303 17.29 22.73 -13.45
CA ILE A 303 17.35 22.83 -14.91
C ILE A 303 17.80 24.23 -15.33
N THR A 304 17.22 25.29 -14.76
CA THR A 304 17.58 26.68 -15.08
C THR A 304 18.97 27.07 -14.62
N LYS A 305 19.47 26.54 -13.49
CA LYS A 305 20.89 26.69 -13.08
C LYS A 305 21.85 25.93 -13.99
N PHE A 306 21.42 24.83 -14.61
CA PHE A 306 22.21 24.12 -15.62
C PHE A 306 22.25 24.89 -16.95
N ASP A 307 21.14 25.52 -17.33
CA ASP A 307 20.99 26.26 -18.58
C ASP A 307 21.80 27.57 -18.55
N THR A 308 21.76 28.29 -17.42
CA THR A 308 22.48 29.57 -17.25
C THR A 308 24.00 29.45 -17.17
N ARG A 309 24.58 28.26 -16.94
CA ARG A 309 26.04 28.07 -17.03
C ARG A 309 26.55 27.83 -18.46
N LYS A 310 25.67 27.68 -19.45
CA LYS A 310 26.08 27.37 -20.83
C LYS A 310 25.87 28.49 -21.85
N VAL A 311 25.26 29.61 -21.48
CA VAL A 311 25.16 30.75 -22.40
C VAL A 311 26.37 31.67 -22.24
N LEU A 312 27.43 31.30 -22.95
CA LEU A 312 28.60 32.14 -23.24
C LEU A 312 28.18 33.47 -23.90
N PRO A 313 28.94 34.56 -23.70
CA PRO A 313 28.53 35.90 -24.11
C PRO A 313 28.53 36.05 -25.63
N THR A 314 27.35 36.17 -26.23
CA THR A 314 27.22 36.57 -27.63
C THR A 314 27.50 38.06 -27.77
N ARG A 315 28.72 38.34 -28.23
CA ARG A 315 29.20 39.65 -28.71
C ARG A 315 28.21 40.18 -29.75
N THR A 316 27.42 41.20 -29.42
CA THR A 316 26.55 41.89 -30.38
C THR A 316 27.41 42.76 -31.29
N TRP A 317 27.49 42.36 -32.56
CA TRP A 317 28.14 43.15 -33.62
C TRP A 317 27.22 44.31 -34.01
N SER A 318 27.72 45.54 -33.93
CA SER A 318 27.02 46.75 -34.36
C SER A 318 27.35 47.07 -35.83
N PRO A 319 26.35 47.18 -36.72
CA PRO A 319 26.58 47.50 -38.12
C PRO A 319 27.03 48.97 -38.30
N PRO A 320 27.89 49.27 -39.30
CA PRO A 320 28.40 50.61 -39.55
C PRO A 320 27.30 51.56 -40.07
N THR A 321 27.29 52.78 -39.52
CA THR A 321 26.40 53.89 -39.87
C THR A 321 26.65 54.41 -41.31
N PRO A 322 25.59 54.72 -42.09
CA PRO A 322 25.74 55.29 -43.43
C PRO A 322 26.29 56.72 -43.37
N ILE A 323 27.24 57.03 -44.24
CA ILE A 323 27.81 58.35 -44.45
C ILE A 323 26.83 59.17 -45.30
N SER A 324 26.36 60.30 -44.79
CA SER A 324 25.76 61.39 -45.56
C SER A 324 26.51 62.68 -45.28
#